data_AF-A0A3B8JN89-F1
#
_entry.id   AF-A0A3B8JN89-F1
#
_cell.length_a   1.000
_cell.length_b   1.000
_cell.length_c   1.000
_cell.angle_alpha   90.00
_cell.angle_beta   90.00
_cell.angle_gamma   90.00
#
_symmetry.space_group_name_H-M   'P 1'
#
loop_
_entity.id
_entity.type
_entity.pdbx_description
1 polymer ?
#
loop_
_entity_poly.entity_id
_entity_poly.type
_entity_poly.pdbx_seq_one_letter_code
_entity_poly.pdbx_strand_id
1 'polypeptide(L)'
;KDNSEKGIYQTTLALTSTPSIISISLPATAPMLEIGKDYKWIVVMACQTGEPTPEDPFVEGLVRRIQPDSSLSQLDRAKPLDRVALYAKSGSWYDAVATLAALRKDQPNNSEVASAWKDLLQGVGLDAIANAPLKN
;
A
#
# COMPACT_ATOMS: atom_id res chain seq x y z
N LYS A 1 -3.21 0.51 14.50
CA LYS A 1 -3.59 0.05 15.85
C LYS A 1 -4.44 -1.20 15.74
N ASP A 2 -4.36 -2.10 16.73
CA ASP A 2 -5.28 -3.23 16.82
C ASP A 2 -6.59 -2.83 17.53
N ASN A 3 -7.54 -3.76 17.64
CA ASN A 3 -8.84 -3.54 18.30
C ASN A 3 -8.72 -3.24 19.81
N SER A 4 -7.53 -3.35 20.41
CA SER A 4 -7.23 -2.97 21.79
C SER A 4 -6.59 -1.58 21.88
N GLU A 5 -6.64 -0.81 20.79
CA GLU A 5 -6.04 0.51 20.60
C GLU A 5 -4.52 0.56 20.76
N LYS A 6 -3.85 -0.61 20.80
CA LYS A 6 -2.39 -0.67 20.89
C LYS A 6 -1.78 -0.24 19.55
N GLY A 7 -0.92 0.78 19.60
CA GLY A 7 -0.11 1.19 18.47
C GLY A 7 0.88 0.08 18.08
N ILE A 8 0.87 -0.33 16.80
CA ILE A 8 1.82 -1.32 16.25
C ILE A 8 3.06 -0.60 15.72
N TYR A 9 2.84 0.51 15.02
CA TYR A 9 3.87 1.32 14.41
C TYR A 9 3.30 2.71 14.16
N GLN A 10 4.14 3.73 14.33
CA GLN A 10 3.84 5.12 14.01
C GLN A 10 5.11 5.76 13.47
N THR A 11 4.95 6.60 12.44
CA THR A 11 6.04 7.39 11.87
C THR A 11 5.47 8.69 11.31
N THR A 12 6.34 9.68 11.17
CA THR A 12 6.04 10.97 10.52
C THR A 12 6.81 11.03 9.20
N LEU A 13 6.17 11.58 8.17
CA LEU A 13 6.79 11.79 6.85
C LEU A 13 6.75 13.28 6.53
N ALA A 14 7.90 13.83 6.13
CA ALA A 14 7.96 15.21 5.67
C ALA A 14 7.34 15.31 4.28
N LEU A 15 6.34 16.19 4.13
CA LEU A 15 5.71 16.43 2.83
C LEU A 15 6.64 17.25 1.93
N THR A 16 6.66 16.91 0.65
CA THR A 16 7.35 17.70 -0.38
C THR A 16 6.34 18.52 -1.18
N SER A 17 6.80 19.59 -1.84
CA SER A 17 5.95 20.42 -2.70
C SER A 17 5.44 19.71 -3.96
N THR A 18 5.99 18.54 -4.31
CA THR A 18 5.55 17.74 -5.45
C THR A 18 4.59 16.64 -4.99
N PRO A 19 3.34 16.61 -5.49
CA PRO A 19 2.43 15.48 -5.30
C PRO A 19 3.08 14.18 -5.76
N SER A 20 2.99 13.13 -4.94
CA SER A 20 3.62 11.83 -5.23
C SER A 20 2.92 10.70 -4.49
N ILE A 21 3.18 9.48 -4.93
CA ILE A 21 2.74 8.26 -4.26
C ILE A 21 3.90 7.75 -3.41
N ILE A 22 3.64 7.55 -2.12
CA ILE A 22 4.62 7.12 -1.12
C ILE A 22 4.32 5.70 -0.66
N SER A 23 5.36 4.90 -0.46
CA SER A 23 5.24 3.54 0.07
C SER A 23 5.71 3.49 1.52
N ILE A 24 4.86 3.03 2.43
CA ILE A 24 5.20 2.88 3.85
C ILE A 24 5.38 1.40 4.15
N SER A 25 6.56 1.02 4.62
CA SER A 25 6.84 -0.33 5.09
C SER A 25 6.88 -0.35 6.62
N LEU A 26 6.33 -1.40 7.22
CA LEU A 26 6.52 -1.65 8.63
C LEU A 26 7.98 -2.04 8.89
N PRO A 27 8.61 -1.54 9.97
CA PRO A 27 9.97 -1.94 10.32
C PRO A 27 10.01 -3.42 10.67
N ALA A 28 11.16 -4.07 10.45
CA ALA A 28 11.35 -5.49 10.77
C ALA A 28 11.15 -5.82 12.26
N THR A 29 11.21 -4.82 13.14
CA THR A 29 10.94 -4.94 14.58
C THR A 29 9.46 -4.87 14.93
N ALA A 30 8.58 -4.49 13.99
CA ALA A 30 7.14 -4.48 14.23
C ALA A 30 6.61 -5.91 14.39
N PRO A 31 5.66 -6.15 15.31
CA PRO A 31 5.05 -7.46 15.45
C PRO A 31 4.32 -7.85 14.16
N MET A 32 4.39 -9.14 13.81
CA MET A 32 3.63 -9.66 12.68
C MET A 32 2.13 -9.50 12.92
N LEU A 33 1.40 -9.14 11.87
CA LEU A 33 -0.06 -9.13 11.92
C LEU A 33 -0.59 -10.57 12.03
N GLU A 34 -1.60 -10.75 12.87
CA GLU A 34 -2.30 -12.01 13.07
C GLU A 34 -3.23 -12.29 11.89
N ILE A 35 -3.34 -13.55 11.51
CA ILE A 35 -4.21 -13.97 10.40
C ILE A 35 -5.67 -13.80 10.82
N GLY A 36 -6.48 -13.22 9.94
CA GLY A 36 -7.91 -13.02 10.15
C GLY A 36 -8.28 -11.85 11.07
N LYS A 37 -7.29 -11.16 11.66
CA LYS A 37 -7.50 -10.01 12.53
C LYS A 37 -7.47 -8.70 11.74
N ASP A 38 -8.45 -7.84 12.00
CA ASP A 38 -8.49 -6.48 11.46
C ASP A 38 -7.57 -5.56 12.26
N TYR A 39 -6.83 -4.75 11.52
CA TYR A 39 -6.01 -3.68 12.03
C TYR A 39 -6.40 -2.38 11.34
N LYS A 40 -6.36 -1.28 12.08
CA LYS A 40 -6.69 0.05 11.57
C LYS A 40 -5.41 0.84 11.29
N TRP A 41 -5.29 1.39 10.09
CA TRP A 41 -4.30 2.41 9.76
C TRP A 41 -4.98 3.77 9.67
N ILE A 42 -4.25 4.83 10.02
CA ILE A 42 -4.72 6.21 9.97
C ILE A 42 -3.55 7.04 9.44
N VAL A 43 -3.85 7.93 8.50
CA VAL A 43 -2.93 8.96 8.02
C VAL A 43 -3.55 10.30 8.36
N VAL A 44 -2.82 11.12 9.12
CA VAL A 44 -3.26 12.47 9.52
C VAL A 44 -2.33 13.48 8.88
N MET A 45 -2.89 14.54 8.29
CA MET A 45 -2.13 15.67 7.79
C MET A 45 -2.07 16.76 8.86
N ALA A 46 -0.95 16.85 9.56
CA ALA A 46 -0.72 17.91 10.54
C ALA A 46 -0.62 19.27 9.83
N CYS A 47 -1.65 20.11 10.00
CA CYS A 47 -1.72 21.42 9.35
C CYS A 47 -1.01 22.52 10.16
N GLN A 48 -0.90 22.33 11.48
CA GLN A 48 -0.21 23.23 12.40
C GLN A 48 1.14 22.65 12.82
N THR A 49 2.04 23.53 13.27
CA THR A 49 3.31 23.09 13.86
C THR A 49 3.04 22.44 15.22
N GLY A 50 3.17 21.11 15.31
CA GLY A 50 2.97 20.38 16.56
C GLY A 50 2.40 18.98 16.34
N GLU A 51 1.86 18.41 17.41
CA GLU A 51 1.15 17.13 17.36
C GLU A 51 -0.17 17.28 16.59
N PRO A 52 -0.59 16.24 15.83
CA PRO A 52 -1.88 16.25 15.17
C PRO A 52 -3.03 16.46 16.16
N THR A 53 -3.98 17.31 15.77
CA THR A 53 -5.19 17.67 16.53
C THR A 53 -6.41 16.94 15.96
N PRO A 54 -7.53 16.85 16.72
CA PRO A 54 -8.78 16.30 16.19
C PRO A 54 -9.38 17.05 15.00
N GLU A 55 -8.93 18.28 14.76
CA GLU A 55 -9.36 19.13 13.65
C GLU A 55 -8.56 18.88 12.36
N ASP A 56 -7.41 18.20 12.47
CA ASP A 56 -6.58 17.90 11.31
C ASP A 56 -7.26 16.88 10.39
N PRO A 57 -7.20 17.08 9.07
CA PRO A 57 -7.79 16.16 8.13
C PRO A 57 -7.04 14.83 8.17
N PHE A 58 -7.81 13.74 8.21
CA PHE A 58 -7.28 12.39 8.24
C PHE A 58 -8.06 11.46 7.33
N VAL A 59 -7.40 10.38 6.96
CA VAL A 59 -8.01 9.23 6.30
C VAL A 59 -7.63 7.97 7.05
N GLU A 60 -8.51 6.99 7.03
CA GLU A 60 -8.31 5.73 7.73
C GLU A 60 -8.80 4.55 6.89
N GLY A 61 -8.33 3.36 7.26
CA GLY A 61 -8.78 2.14 6.63
C GLY A 61 -8.41 0.92 7.45
N LEU A 62 -8.87 -0.22 6.96
CA LEU A 62 -8.60 -1.52 7.55
C LEU A 62 -7.56 -2.26 6.73
N VAL A 63 -6.70 -3.00 7.42
CA VAL A 63 -5.82 -4.00 6.83
C VAL A 63 -5.99 -5.30 7.61
N ARG A 64 -6.10 -6.40 6.87
CA ARG A 64 -6.22 -7.74 7.43
C ARG A 64 -5.19 -8.62 6.77
N ARG A 65 -4.42 -9.36 7.57
CA ARG A 65 -3.61 -10.45 7.05
C ARG A 65 -4.51 -11.63 6.75
N ILE A 66 -4.62 -12.02 5.50
CA ILE A 66 -5.41 -13.20 5.11
C ILE A 66 -4.53 -14.46 5.14
N GLN A 67 -5.18 -15.61 5.31
CA GLN A 67 -4.53 -16.91 5.10
C GLN A 67 -4.25 -17.05 3.60
N PRO A 68 -3.00 -17.31 3.18
CA PRO A 68 -2.73 -17.59 1.78
C PRO A 68 -3.53 -18.80 1.30
N ASP A 69 -4.23 -18.65 0.18
CA ASP A 69 -4.95 -19.75 -0.46
C ASP A 69 -4.05 -20.48 -1.48
N SER A 70 -4.59 -21.53 -2.10
CA SER A 70 -3.87 -22.32 -3.10
C SER A 70 -3.55 -21.54 -4.38
N SER A 71 -4.24 -20.42 -4.67
CA SER A 71 -3.93 -19.59 -5.84
C SER A 71 -2.58 -18.86 -5.66
N LEU A 72 -2.21 -18.57 -4.41
CA LEU A 72 -0.93 -17.95 -4.06
C LEU A 72 0.24 -18.95 -4.00
N SER A 73 -0.02 -20.26 -4.11
CA SER A 73 1.06 -21.27 -4.12
C SER A 73 1.95 -21.20 -5.36
N GLN A 74 1.53 -20.46 -6.39
CA GLN A 74 2.27 -20.27 -7.64
C GLN A 74 3.15 -19.01 -7.65
N LEU A 75 3.08 -18.16 -6.61
CA LEU A 75 3.79 -16.88 -6.56
C LEU A 75 5.29 -17.03 -6.82
N ASP A 76 5.92 -18.02 -6.20
CA ASP A 76 7.38 -18.23 -6.32
C ASP A 76 7.84 -18.48 -7.75
N ARG A 77 6.98 -19.10 -8.57
CA ARG A 77 7.29 -19.48 -9.97
C ARG A 77 6.70 -18.50 -10.99
N ALA A 78 5.76 -17.66 -10.57
CA ALA A 78 5.10 -16.69 -11.44
C ALA A 78 6.07 -15.59 -11.88
N LYS A 79 5.92 -15.14 -13.12
CA LYS A 79 6.62 -13.94 -13.61
C LYS A 79 6.16 -12.72 -12.81
N PRO A 80 6.93 -11.62 -12.79
CA PRO A 80 6.62 -10.52 -11.89
C PRO A 80 5.22 -9.90 -12.08
N LEU A 81 4.77 -9.65 -13.31
CA LEU A 81 3.42 -9.15 -13.56
C LEU A 81 2.33 -10.21 -13.28
N ASP A 82 2.62 -11.49 -13.49
CA ASP A 82 1.70 -12.57 -13.14
C ASP A 82 1.45 -12.62 -11.63
N ARG A 83 2.47 -12.32 -10.81
CA ARG A 83 2.32 -12.21 -9.34
C ARG A 83 1.34 -11.11 -8.95
N VAL A 84 1.39 -9.96 -9.61
CA VAL A 84 0.44 -8.86 -9.40
C VAL A 84 -0.99 -9.32 -9.70
N ALA A 85 -1.18 -10.02 -10.83
CA ALA A 85 -2.48 -10.54 -11.22
C ALA A 85 -3.01 -11.61 -10.25
N LEU A 86 -2.13 -12.46 -9.71
CA LEU A 86 -2.50 -13.45 -8.68
C LEU A 86 -2.97 -12.77 -7.39
N TYR A 87 -2.23 -11.78 -6.90
CA TYR A 87 -2.64 -11.02 -5.72
C TYR A 87 -3.98 -10.31 -5.95
N ALA A 88 -4.15 -9.63 -7.08
CA ALA A 88 -5.40 -8.94 -7.41
C ALA A 88 -6.59 -9.91 -7.46
N LYS A 89 -6.43 -11.09 -8.07
CA LYS A 89 -7.48 -12.13 -8.15
C LYS A 89 -7.83 -12.74 -6.80
N SER A 90 -6.85 -12.89 -5.91
CA SER A 90 -7.07 -13.39 -4.54
C SER A 90 -7.73 -12.36 -3.61
N GLY A 91 -7.98 -11.13 -4.08
CA GLY A 91 -8.47 -10.02 -3.24
C GLY A 91 -7.39 -9.40 -2.35
N SER A 92 -6.12 -9.77 -2.54
CA SER A 92 -4.96 -9.21 -1.83
C SER A 92 -4.53 -7.87 -2.46
N TRP A 93 -5.44 -6.88 -2.42
CA TRP A 93 -5.27 -5.59 -3.10
C TRP A 93 -3.99 -4.85 -2.67
N TYR A 94 -3.70 -4.81 -1.36
CA TYR A 94 -2.51 -4.15 -0.81
C TYR A 94 -1.21 -4.78 -1.34
N ASP A 95 -1.16 -6.11 -1.43
CA ASP A 95 -0.01 -6.83 -2.01
C ASP A 95 0.10 -6.61 -3.52
N ALA A 96 -1.03 -6.56 -4.24
CA ALA A 96 -1.03 -6.30 -5.68
C ALA A 96 -0.46 -4.92 -6.00
N VAL A 97 -0.95 -3.85 -5.34
CA VAL A 97 -0.48 -2.49 -5.56
C VAL A 97 0.97 -2.30 -5.11
N ALA A 98 1.38 -2.90 -3.98
CA ALA A 98 2.76 -2.81 -3.50
C ALA A 98 3.73 -3.53 -4.44
N THR A 99 3.38 -4.73 -4.90
CA THR A 99 4.19 -5.50 -5.86
C THR A 99 4.35 -4.75 -7.17
N LEU A 100 3.26 -4.17 -7.68
CA LEU A 100 3.30 -3.42 -8.94
C LEU A 100 4.04 -2.09 -8.81
N ALA A 101 3.93 -1.41 -7.67
CA ALA A 101 4.71 -0.21 -7.38
C ALA A 101 6.21 -0.50 -7.36
N ALA A 102 6.64 -1.60 -6.74
CA ALA A 102 8.04 -2.05 -6.77
C ALA A 102 8.51 -2.33 -8.20
N LEU A 103 7.71 -3.08 -8.98
CA LEU A 103 8.00 -3.37 -10.38
C LEU A 103 8.17 -2.11 -11.23
N ARG A 104 7.30 -1.11 -11.03
CA ARG A 104 7.37 0.16 -11.75
C ARG A 104 8.63 0.97 -11.41
N LYS A 105 9.11 0.87 -10.17
CA LYS A 105 10.37 1.51 -9.75
C LYS A 105 11.58 0.79 -10.33
N ASP A 106 11.57 -0.54 -10.36
CA ASP A 106 12.68 -1.35 -10.89
C ASP A 106 12.74 -1.33 -12.43
N GLN A 107 11.59 -1.17 -13.09
CA GLN A 107 11.46 -1.21 -14.54
C GLN A 107 10.74 0.05 -15.08
N PRO A 108 11.30 1.25 -14.90
CA PRO A 108 10.62 2.51 -15.21
C PRO A 108 10.33 2.70 -16.71
N ASN A 109 11.07 2.02 -17.59
CA ASN A 109 10.89 2.08 -19.05
C ASN A 109 10.03 0.93 -19.60
N ASN A 110 9.50 0.04 -18.74
CA ASN A 110 8.65 -1.06 -19.19
C ASN A 110 7.21 -0.58 -19.39
N SER A 111 6.76 -0.53 -20.64
CA SER A 111 5.42 -0.08 -21.01
C SER A 111 4.31 -0.99 -20.49
N GLU A 112 4.54 -2.30 -20.37
CA GLU A 112 3.58 -3.25 -19.82
C GLU A 112 3.32 -2.97 -18.34
N VAL A 113 4.39 -2.71 -17.57
CA VAL A 113 4.30 -2.34 -16.15
C VAL A 113 3.60 -0.99 -15.98
N ALA A 114 3.90 -0.02 -16.86
CA ALA A 114 3.24 1.28 -16.85
C ALA A 114 1.73 1.19 -17.14
N SER A 115 1.32 0.35 -18.10
CA SER A 115 -0.08 0.08 -18.41
C SER A 115 -0.78 -0.61 -17.24
N ALA A 116 -0.20 -1.70 -16.72
CA ALA A 116 -0.76 -2.45 -15.60
C ALA A 116 -0.98 -1.54 -14.38
N TRP A 117 -0.06 -0.61 -14.10
CA TRP A 117 -0.20 0.36 -13.01
C TRP A 117 -1.42 1.26 -13.19
N LYS A 118 -1.59 1.79 -14.40
CA LYS A 118 -2.72 2.64 -14.73
C LYS A 118 -4.02 1.86 -14.63
N ASP A 119 -4.08 0.67 -15.22
CA ASP A 119 -5.27 -0.18 -15.22
C ASP A 119 -5.69 -0.58 -13.79
N LEU A 120 -4.71 -0.94 -12.95
CA LEU A 120 -4.94 -1.27 -11.55
C LEU A 120 -5.61 -0.10 -10.82
N LEU A 121 -5.02 1.10 -10.88
CA LEU A 121 -5.55 2.28 -10.20
C LEU A 121 -6.90 2.73 -10.77
N GLN A 122 -7.08 2.66 -12.09
CA GLN A 122 -8.36 2.96 -12.73
C GLN A 122 -9.48 2.02 -12.27
N GLY A 123 -9.18 0.73 -12.06
CA GLY A 123 -10.14 -0.25 -11.58
C GLY A 123 -10.77 0.06 -10.23
N VAL A 124 -10.16 0.95 -9.45
CA VAL A 124 -10.65 1.40 -8.13
C VAL A 124 -10.93 2.91 -8.08
N GLY A 125 -11.01 3.59 -9.23
CA GLY A 125 -11.31 5.03 -9.30
C GLY A 125 -10.17 5.95 -8.85
N LEU A 126 -8.92 5.49 -8.94
CA LEU A 126 -7.71 6.25 -8.60
C LEU A 126 -6.96 6.73 -9.85
N ASP A 127 -7.67 6.97 -10.95
CA ASP A 127 -7.10 7.40 -12.23
C ASP A 127 -6.32 8.72 -12.13
N ALA A 128 -6.79 9.65 -11.30
CA ALA A 128 -6.18 10.96 -11.09
C ALA A 128 -4.73 10.90 -10.59
N ILE A 129 -4.35 9.81 -9.91
CA ILE A 129 -2.98 9.63 -9.38
C ILE A 129 -2.13 8.67 -10.22
N ALA A 130 -2.67 8.10 -11.31
CA ALA A 130 -1.96 7.06 -12.07
C ALA A 130 -0.63 7.53 -12.71
N ASN A 131 -0.52 8.84 -12.97
CA ASN A 131 0.68 9.46 -13.53
C ASN A 131 1.56 10.15 -12.46
N ALA A 132 1.18 10.11 -11.18
CA ALA A 132 1.98 10.71 -10.13
C ALA A 132 3.31 9.95 -9.98
N PRO A 133 4.41 10.65 -9.61
CA PRO A 133 5.68 10.00 -9.36
C PRO A 133 5.59 9.08 -8.13
N LEU A 134 6.19 7.90 -8.23
CA LEU A 134 6.41 6.99 -7.10
C LEU A 134 7.69 7.42 -6.37
N LYS A 135 7.57 7.82 -5.11
CA LYS A 135 8.70 8.19 -4.24
C LYS A 135 8.85 7.20 -3.09
N ASN A 136 10.08 6.73 -2.92
CA ASN A 136 10.76 6.21 -1.71
C ASN A 136 11.94 5.34 -2.12
#